data_AF-A0A7C6YYX7-F1
#
_entry.id   AF-A0A7C6YYX7-F1
#
_cell.length_a   1.000
_cell.length_b   1.000
_cell.length_c   1.000
_cell.angle_alpha   90.00
_cell.angle_beta   90.00
_cell.angle_gamma   90.00
#
_symmetry.space_group_name_H-M   'P 1'
#
loop_
_entity.id
_entity.type
_entity.pdbx_description
1 polymer ?
#
loop_
_entity_poly.entity_id
_entity_poly.type
_entity_poly.pdbx_seq_one_letter_code
_entity_poly.pdbx_strand_id
1 'polypeptide(L)'
;MLLKTRHFGEIEIDENKIIRFDGGLPGFNNVRQFIILETEPDEGLDNKSSGGLDNKPDAEPHTTESSEERNSGSPFKWLQCVDDPMLAFAIANPFLLKPDYDVKLSDEVVEHLEIKKEVDVAIYTIVVVPEDITKMTMNLKAPLVINVRNKKGVQAILDTEEYSIRHHIMSSISNKAVDNTVNEAAGQEV
;
A
#
# COMPACT_ATOMS: atom_id res chain seq x y z
N MET A 1 12.09 -11.40 -13.17
CA MET A 1 12.96 -12.31 -12.38
C MET A 1 12.19 -13.07 -11.30
N LEU A 2 12.70 -14.22 -10.83
CA LEU A 2 12.17 -14.95 -9.67
C LEU A 2 12.85 -14.48 -8.37
N LEU A 3 12.06 -14.29 -7.31
CA LEU A 3 12.51 -13.80 -6.00
C LEU A 3 11.97 -14.71 -4.90
N LYS A 4 12.86 -15.25 -4.06
CA LYS A 4 12.47 -16.03 -2.87
C LYS A 4 12.34 -15.11 -1.66
N THR A 5 11.12 -14.82 -1.26
CA THR A 5 10.80 -13.81 -0.23
C THR A 5 10.39 -14.43 1.09
N ARG A 6 10.50 -13.65 2.17
CA ARG A 6 10.07 -14.06 3.51
C ARG A 6 8.56 -14.27 3.62
N HIS A 7 7.77 -13.39 3.02
CA HIS A 7 6.32 -13.30 3.26
C HIS A 7 5.48 -13.95 2.16
N PHE A 8 6.00 -14.07 0.94
CA PHE A 8 5.24 -14.53 -0.23
C PHE A 8 5.81 -15.80 -0.87
N GLY A 9 6.82 -16.41 -0.24
CA GLY A 9 7.53 -17.53 -0.85
C GLY A 9 8.24 -17.10 -2.13
N GLU A 10 8.28 -17.98 -3.12
CA GLU A 10 8.86 -17.66 -4.42
C GLU A 10 7.84 -16.93 -5.31
N ILE A 11 8.19 -15.72 -5.74
CA ILE A 11 7.35 -14.88 -6.59
C ILE A 11 8.09 -14.51 -7.87
N GLU A 12 7.34 -14.38 -8.96
CA GLU A 12 7.84 -13.77 -10.20
C GLU A 12 7.54 -12.27 -10.18
N ILE A 13 8.58 -11.45 -10.39
CA ILE A 13 8.45 -9.99 -10.44
C ILE A 13 8.83 -9.44 -11.81
N ASP A 14 8.07 -8.43 -12.24
CA ASP A 14 8.36 -7.62 -13.41
C ASP A 14 9.42 -6.58 -13.07
N GLU A 15 10.59 -6.68 -13.70
CA GLU A 15 11.73 -5.79 -13.45
C GLU A 15 11.44 -4.34 -13.82
N ASN A 16 10.48 -4.08 -14.71
CA ASN A 16 10.05 -2.73 -15.06
C ASN A 16 9.27 -2.03 -13.93
N LYS A 17 8.82 -2.80 -12.94
CA LYS A 17 8.15 -2.29 -11.73
C LYS A 17 9.12 -2.03 -10.57
N ILE A 18 10.42 -2.37 -10.73
CA ILE A 18 11.43 -2.09 -9.70
C ILE A 18 11.61 -0.59 -9.55
N ILE A 19 11.50 -0.14 -8.31
CA ILE A 19 11.74 1.23 -7.87
C ILE A 19 13.15 1.30 -7.29
N ARG A 20 13.89 2.34 -7.69
CA ARG A 20 15.25 2.61 -7.24
C ARG A 20 15.28 3.74 -6.22
N PHE A 21 15.84 3.44 -5.06
CA PHE A 21 16.18 4.38 -4.01
C PHE A 21 17.70 4.56 -4.02
N ASP A 22 18.21 5.57 -4.71
CA ASP A 22 19.66 5.69 -4.97
C ASP A 22 20.50 5.84 -3.68
N GLY A 23 19.93 6.46 -2.64
CA GLY A 23 20.50 6.53 -1.29
C GLY A 23 20.13 5.34 -0.38
N GLY A 24 19.31 4.41 -0.87
CA GLY A 24 18.64 3.38 -0.08
C GLY A 24 17.56 3.95 0.84
N LEU A 25 17.23 3.20 1.89
CA LEU A 25 16.38 3.68 2.98
C LEU A 25 17.25 3.99 4.22
N PRO A 26 16.94 5.02 5.03
CA PRO A 26 17.55 5.24 6.33
C PRO A 26 17.67 3.95 7.16
N GLY A 27 18.91 3.62 7.55
CA GLY A 27 19.24 2.36 8.26
C GLY A 27 19.51 1.15 7.35
N PHE A 28 19.28 1.29 6.05
CA PHE A 28 19.38 0.25 5.01
C PHE A 28 20.02 0.83 3.72
N ASN A 29 21.10 1.60 3.86
CA ASN A 29 21.74 2.35 2.75
C ASN A 29 22.38 1.43 1.67
N ASN A 30 22.55 0.15 1.99
CA ASN A 30 23.14 -0.87 1.12
C ASN A 30 22.13 -1.52 0.17
N VAL A 31 20.83 -1.36 0.42
CA VAL A 31 19.75 -1.87 -0.45
C VAL A 31 19.02 -0.70 -1.09
N ARG A 32 18.75 -0.82 -2.39
CA ARG A 32 18.34 0.27 -3.27
C ARG A 32 17.22 -0.11 -4.22
N GLN A 33 16.99 -1.41 -4.45
CA GLN A 33 15.97 -1.89 -5.36
C GLN A 33 14.79 -2.47 -4.58
N PHE A 34 13.60 -1.95 -4.86
CA PHE A 34 12.37 -2.36 -4.18
C PHE A 34 11.22 -2.53 -5.16
N ILE A 35 10.24 -3.33 -4.81
CA ILE A 35 8.98 -3.46 -5.54
C ILE A 35 7.81 -3.36 -4.57
N ILE A 36 6.72 -2.74 -5.01
CA ILE A 36 5.48 -2.69 -4.23
C ILE A 36 4.63 -3.91 -4.61
N LEU A 37 4.29 -4.71 -3.60
CA LEU A 37 3.40 -5.86 -3.72
C LEU A 37 2.08 -5.53 -3.03
N GLU A 38 0.97 -5.90 -3.67
CA GLU A 38 -0.35 -5.74 -3.08
C GLU A 38 -0.59 -6.82 -2.03
N THR A 39 -1.36 -6.49 -0.99
CA THR A 39 -1.89 -7.51 -0.11
C THR A 39 -3.13 -8.08 -0.77
N GLU A 40 -3.13 -9.38 -1.07
CA GLU A 40 -4.38 -10.08 -1.33
C GLU A 40 -5.30 -9.90 -0.11
N PRO A 41 -6.60 -9.62 -0.30
CA PRO A 41 -7.54 -9.67 0.80
C PRO A 41 -7.50 -11.07 1.42
N ASP A 42 -7.56 -11.13 2.75
CA ASP A 42 -7.53 -12.38 3.51
C ASP A 42 -8.83 -13.15 3.21
N GLU A 43 -8.81 -13.99 2.16
CA GLU A 43 -9.88 -14.93 1.83
C GLU A 43 -9.91 -16.03 2.89
N GLY A 44 -10.53 -15.80 4.05
CA GLY A 44 -10.54 -16.84 5.09
C GLY A 44 -11.19 -16.56 6.44
N LEU A 45 -12.52 -16.38 6.48
CA LEU A 45 -13.36 -16.95 7.55
C LEU A 45 -14.69 -17.47 6.98
N ASP A 46 -14.63 -18.23 5.89
CA ASP A 46 -15.75 -19.08 5.49
C ASP A 46 -15.78 -20.31 6.41
N ASN A 47 -16.66 -20.25 7.40
CA ASN A 47 -17.06 -21.40 8.17
C ASN A 47 -17.53 -22.51 7.21
N LYS A 48 -16.76 -23.60 7.16
CA LYS A 48 -17.25 -24.87 6.61
C LYS A 48 -18.50 -25.31 7.37
N SER A 49 -19.66 -25.01 6.82
CA SER A 49 -20.90 -25.73 7.09
C SER A 49 -21.49 -26.20 5.76
N SER A 50 -21.11 -27.44 5.42
CA SER A 50 -21.98 -28.51 4.91
C SER A 50 -23.21 -28.15 4.06
N GLY A 51 -23.22 -28.64 2.81
CA GLY A 51 -24.45 -29.20 2.21
C GLY A 51 -24.63 -29.02 0.70
N GLY A 52 -24.58 -30.14 -0.04
CA GLY A 52 -25.14 -30.33 -1.40
C GLY A 52 -24.23 -29.90 -2.56
N LEU A 53 -23.98 -30.67 -3.62
CA LEU A 53 -24.82 -31.76 -4.13
C LEU A 53 -25.25 -31.65 -5.60
N ASP A 54 -25.06 -30.53 -6.30
CA ASP A 54 -25.87 -30.26 -7.49
C ASP A 54 -25.02 -29.92 -8.73
N ASN A 55 -24.90 -30.89 -9.64
CA ASN A 55 -24.40 -30.73 -11.01
C ASN A 55 -25.42 -30.00 -11.90
N LYS A 56 -24.97 -29.01 -12.68
CA LYS A 56 -25.39 -28.88 -14.09
C LYS A 56 -24.40 -28.02 -14.92
N PRO A 57 -24.03 -28.45 -16.14
CA PRO A 57 -23.19 -27.70 -17.07
C PRO A 57 -23.99 -26.75 -17.98
N ASP A 58 -23.24 -25.92 -18.71
CA ASP A 58 -23.60 -25.14 -19.91
C ASP A 58 -24.15 -23.71 -19.72
N ALA A 59 -23.24 -22.72 -19.82
CA ALA A 59 -23.51 -21.42 -20.45
C ALA A 59 -22.22 -20.83 -21.06
N GLU A 60 -22.37 -20.38 -22.30
CA GLU A 60 -21.39 -19.90 -23.31
C GLU A 60 -20.68 -18.55 -22.98
N PRO A 61 -19.64 -18.16 -23.75
CA PRO A 61 -18.67 -17.15 -23.31
C PRO A 61 -19.17 -15.72 -23.52
N HIS A 62 -19.19 -14.93 -22.45
CA HIS A 62 -19.46 -13.50 -22.52
C HIS A 62 -18.17 -12.68 -22.50
N THR A 63 -18.13 -11.77 -23.47
CA THR A 63 -17.07 -10.84 -23.84
C THR A 63 -16.77 -9.78 -22.78
N THR A 64 -15.50 -9.40 -22.76
CA THR A 64 -14.86 -8.21 -22.18
C THR A 64 -15.80 -7.03 -21.93
N GLU A 65 -16.01 -6.70 -20.65
CA GLU A 65 -16.26 -5.34 -20.20
C GLU A 65 -15.20 -5.01 -19.13
N SER A 66 -14.41 -3.99 -19.46
CA SER A 66 -13.71 -3.08 -18.56
C SER A 66 -13.75 -3.47 -17.09
N SER A 67 -12.65 -4.08 -16.63
CA SER A 67 -12.27 -4.10 -15.22
C SER A 67 -12.05 -2.66 -14.74
N GLU A 68 -13.15 -1.97 -14.45
CA GLU A 68 -13.16 -0.92 -13.44
C GLU A 68 -12.73 -1.62 -12.16
N GLU A 69 -11.44 -1.50 -11.85
CA GLU A 69 -10.85 -1.90 -10.59
C GLU A 69 -11.70 -1.30 -9.48
N ARG A 70 -12.55 -2.13 -8.87
CA ARG A 70 -13.16 -1.85 -7.58
C ARG A 70 -12.01 -1.74 -6.60
N ASN A 71 -11.43 -0.56 -6.47
CA ASN A 71 -10.37 -0.34 -5.51
C ASN A 71 -10.98 -0.20 -4.11
N SER A 72 -11.54 -1.30 -3.62
CA SER A 72 -11.69 -1.59 -2.18
C SER A 72 -10.40 -2.21 -1.65
N GLY A 73 -9.24 -1.83 -2.21
CA GLY A 73 -7.94 -2.36 -1.83
C GLY A 73 -7.60 -1.96 -0.39
N SER A 74 -7.03 -2.91 0.34
CA SER A 74 -6.41 -2.66 1.64
C SER A 74 -5.52 -1.41 1.56
N PRO A 75 -5.54 -0.52 2.58
CA PRO A 75 -4.64 0.62 2.60
C PRO A 75 -3.18 0.19 2.77
N PHE A 76 -2.94 -1.07 3.13
CA PHE A 76 -1.63 -1.66 3.36
C PHE A 76 -1.11 -2.39 2.13
N LYS A 77 0.20 -2.25 1.89
CA LYS A 77 0.96 -2.95 0.85
C LYS A 77 2.31 -3.36 1.42
N TRP A 78 3.09 -4.11 0.67
CA TRP A 78 4.47 -4.46 1.02
C TRP A 78 5.46 -3.78 0.10
N LEU A 79 6.47 -3.13 0.69
CA LEU A 79 7.67 -2.70 -0.01
C LEU A 79 8.71 -3.81 0.12
N GLN A 80 8.76 -4.71 -0.85
CA GLN A 80 9.67 -5.84 -0.89
C GLN A 80 11.04 -5.39 -1.41
N CYS A 81 12.09 -5.66 -0.66
CA CYS A 81 13.46 -5.43 -1.11
C CYS A 81 13.85 -6.51 -2.14
N VAL A 82 14.46 -6.08 -3.25
CA VAL A 82 14.94 -6.96 -4.32
C VAL A 82 16.40 -7.36 -4.05
N ASP A 83 17.21 -6.45 -3.51
CA ASP A 83 18.62 -6.70 -3.16
C ASP A 83 18.77 -7.69 -1.99
N ASP A 84 17.85 -7.63 -1.04
CA ASP A 84 17.73 -8.58 0.08
C ASP A 84 16.29 -9.10 0.16
N PRO A 85 15.98 -10.25 -0.46
CA PRO A 85 14.64 -10.80 -0.53
C PRO A 85 14.00 -11.11 0.84
N MET A 86 14.80 -11.21 1.91
CA MET A 86 14.30 -11.48 3.26
C MET A 86 13.80 -10.21 3.97
N LEU A 87 14.10 -9.04 3.41
CA LEU A 87 13.70 -7.73 3.91
C LEU A 87 12.45 -7.23 3.17
N ALA A 88 11.41 -6.89 3.92
CA ALA A 88 10.23 -6.22 3.40
C ALA A 88 9.67 -5.28 4.46
N PHE A 89 9.03 -4.20 4.03
CA PHE A 89 8.40 -3.23 4.91
C PHE A 89 6.90 -3.20 4.65
N ALA A 90 6.10 -3.27 5.72
CA ALA A 90 4.69 -2.91 5.62
C ALA A 90 4.61 -1.41 5.33
N ILE A 91 3.88 -1.03 4.30
CA ILE A 91 3.65 0.35 3.90
C ILE A 91 2.16 0.61 3.76
N ALA A 92 1.73 1.86 3.85
CA ALA A 92 0.35 2.23 3.62
C ALA A 92 0.22 3.48 2.77
N ASN A 93 -0.89 3.60 2.03
CA ASN A 93 -1.29 4.87 1.45
C ASN A 93 -1.82 5.77 2.60
N PRO A 94 -1.09 6.85 2.97
CA PRO A 94 -1.43 7.63 4.15
C PRO A 94 -2.76 8.35 4.00
N PHE A 95 -3.17 8.75 2.79
CA PHE A 95 -4.42 9.48 2.57
C PHE A 95 -5.67 8.63 2.84
N LEU A 96 -5.55 7.31 2.77
CA LEU A 96 -6.63 6.39 3.16
C LEU A 96 -6.78 6.27 4.69
N LEU A 97 -5.81 6.72 5.47
CA LEU A 97 -5.80 6.57 6.92
C LEU A 97 -5.75 7.92 7.63
N LYS A 98 -5.30 8.98 6.96
CA LYS A 98 -5.34 10.36 7.40
C LYS A 98 -5.69 11.22 6.17
N PRO A 99 -6.99 11.42 5.88
CA PRO A 99 -7.43 12.12 4.67
C PRO A 99 -6.96 13.58 4.58
N ASP A 100 -6.67 14.21 5.72
CA ASP A 100 -6.16 15.57 5.86
C ASP A 100 -4.63 15.65 5.89
N TYR A 101 -3.93 14.56 5.56
CA TYR A 101 -2.46 14.56 5.47
C TYR A 101 -2.01 15.44 4.29
N ASP A 102 -1.14 16.41 4.55
CA ASP A 102 -0.63 17.38 3.55
C ASP A 102 0.90 17.23 3.41
N VAL A 103 1.37 16.80 2.24
CA VAL A 103 2.80 16.53 2.00
C VAL A 103 3.42 17.66 1.22
N LYS A 104 4.31 18.42 1.88
CA LYS A 104 5.12 19.46 1.26
C LYS A 104 6.53 18.93 1.02
N LEU A 105 6.85 18.67 -0.25
CA LEU A 105 8.18 18.22 -0.66
C LEU A 105 9.12 19.42 -0.80
N SER A 106 10.37 19.27 -0.38
CA SER A 106 11.42 20.26 -0.63
C SER A 106 11.81 20.27 -2.11
N ASP A 107 12.33 21.40 -2.58
CA ASP A 107 12.84 21.54 -3.96
C ASP A 107 13.92 20.49 -4.28
N GLU A 108 14.75 20.14 -3.29
CA GLU A 108 15.76 19.09 -3.41
C GLU A 108 15.14 17.72 -3.74
N VAL A 109 14.05 17.35 -3.07
CA VAL A 109 13.35 16.08 -3.33
C VAL A 109 12.69 16.11 -4.72
N VAL A 110 12.07 17.23 -5.08
CA VAL A 110 11.42 17.44 -6.39
C VAL A 110 12.44 17.31 -7.52
N GLU A 111 13.60 17.95 -7.38
CA GLU A 111 14.70 17.89 -8.35
C GLU A 111 15.31 16.49 -8.43
N HIS A 112 15.63 15.87 -7.29
CA HIS A 112 16.23 14.54 -7.22
C HIS A 112 15.35 13.47 -7.88
N LEU A 113 14.04 13.52 -7.63
CA LEU A 113 13.07 12.59 -8.21
C LEU A 113 12.62 12.99 -9.63
N GLU A 114 13.07 14.12 -10.16
CA GLU A 114 12.68 14.68 -11.46
C GLU A 114 11.15 14.82 -11.61
N ILE A 115 10.49 15.26 -10.54
CA ILE A 115 9.03 15.41 -10.51
C ILE A 115 8.62 16.61 -11.36
N LYS A 116 7.71 16.38 -12.30
CA LYS A 116 7.16 17.42 -13.18
C LYS A 116 5.69 17.71 -12.92
N LYS A 117 4.96 16.72 -12.40
CA LYS A 117 3.52 16.78 -12.12
C LYS A 117 3.22 15.96 -10.89
N GLU A 118 2.25 16.41 -10.10
CA GLU A 118 1.80 15.70 -8.89
C GLU A 118 1.23 14.31 -9.20
N VAL A 119 0.55 14.16 -10.34
CA VAL A 119 0.00 12.86 -10.79
C VAL A 119 1.06 11.79 -11.02
N ASP A 120 2.32 12.19 -11.21
CA ASP A 120 3.45 11.27 -11.36
C ASP A 120 4.01 10.80 -10.00
N VAL A 121 3.48 11.30 -8.88
CA VAL A 121 3.98 11.02 -7.53
C VAL A 121 3.06 10.05 -6.81
N ALA A 122 3.64 8.93 -6.37
CA ALA A 122 3.02 8.03 -5.41
C ALA A 122 3.63 8.26 -4.02
N ILE A 123 2.77 8.31 -3.01
CA ILE A 123 3.18 8.52 -1.61
C ILE A 123 2.72 7.33 -0.77
N TYR A 124 3.66 6.80 0.02
CA TYR A 124 3.41 5.77 1.01
C TYR A 124 4.10 6.11 2.32
N THR A 125 3.68 5.51 3.43
CA THR A 125 4.37 5.61 4.72
C THR A 125 4.67 4.23 5.27
N ILE A 126 5.81 4.08 5.94
CA ILE A 126 6.17 2.81 6.59
C ILE A 126 5.29 2.63 7.83
N VAL A 127 4.74 1.42 7.95
CA VAL A 127 3.91 0.98 9.07
C VAL A 127 4.74 0.10 10.00
N VAL A 128 4.68 0.41 11.28
CA VAL A 128 5.22 -0.42 12.35
C VAL A 128 4.08 -1.25 12.93
N VAL A 129 4.21 -2.57 12.82
CA VAL A 129 3.24 -3.55 13.33
C VAL A 129 3.81 -4.22 14.59
N PRO A 130 3.39 -3.80 15.80
CA PRO A 130 3.74 -4.49 17.04
C PRO A 130 2.86 -5.73 17.25
N GLU A 131 3.15 -6.53 18.29
CA GLU A 131 2.34 -7.70 18.67
C GLU A 131 0.87 -7.36 18.92
N ASP A 132 0.64 -6.23 19.62
CA ASP A 132 -0.68 -5.68 19.83
C ASP A 132 -1.05 -4.77 18.65
N ILE A 133 -1.81 -5.31 17.70
CA ILE A 133 -2.20 -4.64 16.46
C ILE A 133 -2.92 -3.29 16.70
N THR A 134 -3.54 -3.08 17.87
CA THR A 134 -4.20 -1.81 18.19
C THR A 134 -3.20 -0.66 18.33
N LYS A 135 -1.92 -0.98 18.58
CA LYS A 135 -0.80 -0.05 18.70
C LYS A 135 -0.04 0.15 17.39
N MET A 136 -0.57 -0.33 16.25
CA MET A 136 0.02 -0.04 14.95
C MET A 136 0.18 1.46 14.73
N THR A 137 1.35 1.84 14.20
CA THR A 137 1.68 3.23 13.89
C THR A 137 2.24 3.35 12.47
N MET A 138 2.08 4.51 11.85
CA MET A 138 2.79 4.85 10.62
C MET A 138 3.69 6.07 10.83
N ASN A 139 4.77 6.14 10.06
CA ASN A 139 5.69 7.28 10.08
C ASN A 139 5.25 8.34 9.06
N LEU A 140 4.49 9.33 9.53
CA LEU A 140 4.05 10.47 8.69
C LEU A 140 5.15 11.54 8.52
N LYS A 141 6.20 11.54 9.34
CA LYS A 141 7.30 12.51 9.22
C LYS A 141 8.28 12.15 8.10
N ALA A 142 8.30 10.88 7.68
CA ALA A 142 9.22 10.39 6.67
C ALA A 142 8.54 9.50 5.62
N PRO A 143 7.66 10.07 4.76
CA PRO A 143 7.02 9.32 3.68
C PRO A 143 8.02 8.81 2.64
N LEU A 144 7.65 7.70 2.01
CA LEU A 144 8.22 7.22 0.77
C LEU A 144 7.57 7.99 -0.37
N VAL A 145 8.39 8.71 -1.13
CA VAL A 145 7.98 9.51 -2.29
C VAL A 145 8.56 8.85 -3.52
N ILE A 146 7.70 8.48 -4.46
CA ILE A 146 8.08 7.71 -5.64
C ILE A 146 7.58 8.42 -6.88
N ASN A 147 8.48 8.71 -7.81
CA ASN A 147 8.09 9.13 -9.15
C ASN A 147 7.80 7.88 -10.00
N VAL A 148 6.53 7.68 -10.35
CA VAL A 148 6.08 6.46 -11.05
C VAL A 148 6.51 6.41 -12.50
N ARG A 149 6.96 7.53 -13.08
CA ARG A 149 7.41 7.63 -14.48
C ARG A 149 8.83 7.12 -14.65
N ASN A 150 9.74 7.52 -13.77
CA ASN A 150 11.16 7.14 -13.84
C ASN A 150 11.54 6.06 -12.81
N LYS A 151 10.60 5.63 -11.96
CA LYS A 151 10.78 4.62 -10.91
C LYS A 151 11.87 4.99 -9.89
N LYS A 152 12.11 6.28 -9.66
CA LYS A 152 12.96 6.75 -8.57
C LYS A 152 12.13 6.97 -7.31
N GLY A 153 12.70 6.59 -6.17
CA GLY A 153 12.09 6.78 -4.86
C GLY A 153 13.07 7.36 -3.85
N VAL A 154 12.53 8.04 -2.83
CA VAL A 154 13.29 8.48 -1.66
C VAL A 154 12.40 8.38 -0.42
N GLN A 155 13.00 8.15 0.75
CA GLN A 155 12.32 8.42 2.00
C GLN A 155 12.57 9.89 2.40
N ALA A 156 11.60 10.75 2.10
CA ALA A 156 11.73 12.19 2.31
C ALA A 156 11.42 12.53 3.78
N ILE A 157 12.34 13.22 4.47
CA ILE A 157 12.08 13.74 5.81
C ILE A 157 11.37 15.10 5.65
N LEU A 158 10.15 15.21 6.15
CA LEU A 158 9.38 16.45 6.09
C LEU A 158 9.87 17.42 7.16
N ASP A 159 10.18 18.65 6.74
CA ASP A 159 10.51 19.76 7.64
C ASP A 159 9.23 20.38 8.20
N THR A 160 8.58 19.64 9.11
CA THR A 160 7.36 20.06 9.78
C THR A 160 7.31 19.51 11.21
N GLU A 161 6.65 20.27 12.09
CA GLU A 161 6.31 19.86 13.45
C GLU A 161 4.92 19.20 13.54
N GLU A 162 4.11 19.30 12.48
CA GLU A 162 2.73 18.78 12.45
C GLU A 162 2.69 17.24 12.54
N TYR A 163 3.70 16.57 11.97
CA TYR A 163 3.73 15.13 11.87
C TYR A 163 4.77 14.48 12.76
N SER A 164 4.33 13.39 13.39
CA SER A 164 5.16 12.53 14.23
C SER A 164 5.67 11.32 13.46
N ILE A 165 6.79 10.77 13.92
CA ILE A 165 7.30 9.47 13.47
C ILE A 165 6.40 8.29 13.89
N ARG A 166 5.49 8.52 14.83
CA ARG A 166 4.53 7.54 15.34
C ARG A 166 3.13 8.15 15.32
N HIS A 167 2.39 7.91 14.24
CA HIS A 167 0.97 8.23 14.15
C HIS A 167 0.13 6.96 14.29
N HIS A 168 -0.76 6.89 15.26
CA HIS A 168 -1.60 5.71 15.51
C HIS A 168 -2.64 5.50 14.41
N ILE A 169 -2.78 4.26 13.94
CA ILE A 169 -3.62 3.93 12.79
C ILE A 169 -5.06 3.57 13.18
N MET A 170 -5.25 2.96 14.36
CA MET A 170 -6.54 2.34 14.73
C MET A 170 -7.70 3.33 14.86
N SER A 171 -7.43 4.58 15.25
CA SER A 171 -8.43 5.66 15.28
C SER A 171 -9.06 5.93 13.91
N SER A 172 -8.31 5.67 12.84
CA SER A 172 -8.73 5.99 11.47
C SER A 172 -9.47 4.84 10.79
N ILE A 173 -9.13 3.59 11.12
CA ILE A 173 -9.80 2.40 10.60
C ILE A 173 -11.23 2.30 11.17
N SER A 174 -11.40 2.60 12.47
CA SER A 174 -12.71 2.51 13.13
C SER A 174 -13.72 3.53 12.58
N ASN A 175 -13.28 4.72 12.13
CA ASN A 175 -14.17 5.72 11.53
C ASN A 175 -14.67 5.31 10.15
N LYS A 176 -13.83 4.65 9.33
CA LYS A 176 -14.25 4.16 8.01
C LYS A 176 -15.29 3.03 8.07
N ALA A 177 -15.21 2.16 9.08
CA ALA A 177 -16.23 1.12 9.28
C ALA A 177 -17.61 1.72 9.64
N VAL A 178 -17.63 2.86 10.36
CA VAL A 178 -18.86 3.56 10.73
C VAL A 178 -19.45 4.32 9.53
N ASP A 179 -18.64 5.01 8.74
CA ASP A 179 -19.12 5.77 7.58
C ASP A 179 -19.71 4.87 6.48
N ASN A 180 -19.17 3.66 6.28
CA ASN A 180 -19.78 2.69 5.36
C ASN A 180 -21.14 2.17 5.86
N THR A 181 -21.34 2.05 7.17
CA THR A 181 -22.61 1.57 7.74
C THR A 181 -23.71 2.63 7.65
N VAL A 182 -23.36 3.93 7.78
CA VAL A 182 -24.33 5.03 7.71
C VAL A 182 -24.77 5.32 6.28
N ASN A 183 -23.88 5.18 5.29
CA ASN A 183 -24.24 5.39 3.88
C ASN A 183 -25.10 4.25 3.28
N GLU A 184 -24.97 3.01 3.76
CA GLU A 184 -25.87 1.92 3.36
C GLU A 184 -27.27 2.06 3.98
N ALA A 185 -27.37 2.60 5.20
CA ALA A 185 -28.66 2.83 5.87
C ALA A 185 -29.43 4.04 5.30
N ALA A 186 -28.74 5.05 4.75
CA ALA A 186 -29.36 6.27 4.21
C ALA A 186 -29.81 6.15 2.73
N GLY A 187 -29.48 5.05 2.04
CA GLY A 187 -29.82 4.81 0.64
C GLY A 187 -31.18 4.13 0.40
N GLN A 188 -31.94 3.83 1.45
CA GLN A 188 -33.29 3.25 1.37
C GLN A 188 -34.33 4.19 1.99
N GLU A 189 -34.46 5.42 1.49
CA GLU A 189 -35.68 6.21 1.67
C GLU A 189 -35.73 7.35 0.64
N VAL A 190 -36.24 7.04 -0.57
CA VAL A 190 -37.09 7.91 -1.42
C VAL A 190 -37.80 7.07 -2.47
#